data_AF-A0A955BVM6-F1
#
_entry.id   AF-A0A955BVM6-F1
#
_cell.length_a   1.000
_cell.length_b   1.000
_cell.length_c   1.000
_cell.angle_alpha   90.00
_cell.angle_beta   90.00
_cell.angle_gamma   90.00
#
_symmetry.space_group_name_H-M   'P 1'
#
loop_
_entity.id
_entity.type
_entity.pdbx_description
1 polymer ?
#
loop_
_entity_poly.entity_id
_entity_poly.type
_entity_poly.pdbx_seq_one_letter_code
_entity_poly.pdbx_strand_id
1 'polypeptide(L)'
;LSLHSGSDKLSMYPLLARATGGQFHVKTAGTSYLEALRVAAIEDPALFREICDFSRGRYDTDRATYHVHATLDSAPAPADILDDVKLQDLYLERWETVTHERGFVEPGRQILHCTFGSVLTHDHLGPALKQCLRENQGTYAEVLAEHFGKHLKALQ
;
A
#
# COMPACT_ATOMS: atom_id res chain seq x y z
N LEU A 1 7.58 -23.62 4.59
CA LEU A 1 6.32 -22.96 5.05
C LEU A 1 5.95 -21.84 4.07
N SER A 2 4.66 -21.62 3.76
CA SER A 2 4.22 -20.55 2.84
C SER A 2 3.41 -19.49 3.58
N LEU A 3 3.91 -18.26 3.66
CA LEU A 3 3.24 -17.12 4.29
C LEU A 3 2.35 -16.40 3.26
N HIS A 4 1.04 -16.49 3.46
CA HIS A 4 0.03 -15.75 2.70
C HIS A 4 -0.26 -14.40 3.37
N SER A 5 -0.65 -13.39 2.58
CA SER A 5 -0.80 -12.01 3.06
C SER A 5 0.47 -11.52 3.79
N GLY A 6 1.62 -11.98 3.28
CA GLY A 6 2.91 -11.81 3.96
C GLY A 6 3.48 -10.40 3.81
N SER A 7 3.12 -9.68 2.74
CA SER A 7 3.57 -8.31 2.52
C SER A 7 3.36 -7.42 3.74
N ASP A 8 4.33 -6.55 4.00
CA ASP A 8 4.37 -5.59 5.09
C ASP A 8 4.45 -6.18 6.51
N LYS A 9 4.50 -7.52 6.68
CA LYS A 9 4.68 -8.19 7.98
C LYS A 9 6.14 -8.25 8.43
N LEU A 10 6.86 -7.13 8.30
CA LEU A 10 8.32 -7.04 8.50
C LEU A 10 8.76 -7.57 9.87
N SER A 11 7.98 -7.30 10.92
CA SER A 11 8.28 -7.75 12.29
C SER A 11 8.27 -9.27 12.48
N MET A 12 7.56 -10.01 11.61
CA MET A 12 7.48 -11.48 11.67
C MET A 12 8.60 -12.16 10.88
N TYR A 13 9.16 -11.49 9.87
CA TYR A 13 10.11 -12.11 8.93
C TYR A 13 11.35 -12.73 9.58
N PRO A 14 12.01 -12.10 10.58
CA PRO A 14 13.15 -12.72 11.24
C PRO A 14 12.78 -14.02 11.98
N LEU A 15 11.57 -14.10 12.53
CA LEU A 15 11.07 -15.31 13.20
C LEU A 15 10.80 -16.42 12.19
N LEU A 16 10.17 -16.09 11.06
CA LEU A 16 9.93 -17.03 9.96
C LEU A 16 11.25 -17.61 9.44
N ALA A 17 12.21 -16.74 9.09
CA ALA A 17 13.49 -17.14 8.53
C ALA A 17 14.26 -18.08 9.46
N ARG A 18 14.32 -17.77 10.76
CA ARG A 18 14.93 -18.64 11.77
C ARG A 18 14.19 -19.97 11.92
N ALA A 19 12.86 -19.95 12.01
CA ALA A 19 12.07 -21.15 12.24
C ALA A 19 12.12 -22.13 11.06
N THR A 20 12.34 -21.65 9.83
CA THR A 20 12.39 -22.50 8.63
C THR A 20 13.81 -22.70 8.09
N GLY A 21 14.85 -22.18 8.76
CA GLY A 21 16.22 -22.20 8.25
C GLY A 21 16.34 -21.62 6.83
N GLY A 22 15.61 -20.53 6.54
CA GLY A 22 15.56 -19.91 5.22
C GLY A 22 14.68 -20.61 4.17
N GLN A 23 14.06 -21.75 4.48
CA GLN A 23 13.21 -22.50 3.54
C GLN A 23 11.72 -22.11 3.65
N PHE A 24 11.38 -20.95 3.10
CA PHE A 24 10.02 -20.42 3.09
C PHE A 24 9.60 -19.93 1.70
N HIS A 25 8.31 -19.64 1.57
CA HIS A 25 7.74 -18.91 0.45
C HIS A 25 6.89 -17.77 1.00
N VAL A 26 7.10 -16.54 0.53
CA VAL A 26 6.32 -15.36 0.94
C VAL A 26 5.58 -14.83 -0.28
N LYS A 27 4.25 -14.72 -0.16
CA LYS A 27 3.42 -14.14 -1.21
C LYS A 27 3.19 -12.66 -0.95
N THR A 28 3.54 -11.83 -1.92
CA THR A 28 3.18 -10.41 -2.01
C THR A 28 2.23 -10.23 -3.19
N ALA A 29 1.26 -9.33 -3.06
CA ALA A 29 0.35 -8.98 -4.17
C ALA A 29 -0.18 -7.56 -3.99
N GLY A 30 -1.05 -7.34 -2.99
CA GLY A 30 -1.70 -6.04 -2.81
C GLY A 30 -0.75 -4.89 -2.48
N THR A 31 0.42 -5.17 -1.88
CA THR A 31 1.43 -4.12 -1.67
C THR A 31 1.96 -3.54 -2.98
N SER A 32 2.04 -4.31 -4.07
CA SER A 32 2.45 -3.79 -5.38
C SER A 32 1.49 -2.73 -5.93
N TYR A 33 0.19 -2.87 -5.64
CA TYR A 33 -0.81 -1.85 -5.97
C TYR A 33 -0.63 -0.60 -5.10
N LEU A 34 -0.38 -0.77 -3.79
CA LEU A 34 -0.11 0.37 -2.90
C LEU A 34 1.14 1.15 -3.33
N GLU A 35 2.18 0.45 -3.82
CA GLU A 35 3.37 1.10 -4.35
C GLU A 35 3.13 1.77 -5.72
N ALA A 36 2.17 1.30 -6.53
CA ALA A 36 1.70 2.06 -7.69
C ALA A 36 0.98 3.36 -7.28
N LEU A 37 0.16 3.32 -6.23
CA LEU A 37 -0.45 4.52 -5.66
C LEU A 37 0.59 5.47 -5.05
N ARG A 38 1.71 4.94 -4.54
CA ARG A 38 2.84 5.77 -4.08
C ARG A 38 3.45 6.60 -5.20
N VAL A 39 3.56 6.05 -6.42
CA VAL A 39 4.00 6.83 -7.59
C VAL A 39 3.03 7.96 -7.86
N ALA A 40 1.72 7.70 -7.87
CA ALA A 40 0.73 8.77 -8.00
C ALA A 40 0.89 9.80 -6.88
N ALA A 41 1.11 9.38 -5.64
CA ALA A 41 1.27 10.33 -4.54
C ALA A 41 2.50 11.24 -4.67
N ILE A 42 3.57 10.77 -5.34
CA ILE A 42 4.79 11.53 -5.60
C ILE A 42 4.64 12.44 -6.83
N GLU A 43 4.11 11.90 -7.93
CA GLU A 43 4.15 12.53 -9.26
C GLU A 43 2.85 13.26 -9.61
N ASP A 44 1.72 12.84 -9.04
CA ASP A 44 0.40 13.45 -9.21
C ASP A 44 -0.40 13.39 -7.88
N PRO A 45 -0.05 14.23 -6.88
CA PRO A 45 -0.69 14.21 -5.57
C PRO A 45 -2.22 14.44 -5.62
N ALA A 46 -2.69 15.18 -6.63
CA ALA A 46 -4.11 15.42 -6.85
C ALA A 46 -4.84 14.12 -7.24
N LEU A 47 -4.29 13.34 -8.18
CA LEU A 47 -4.82 12.02 -8.52
C LEU A 47 -4.82 11.09 -7.30
N PHE A 48 -3.74 11.08 -6.51
CA PHE A 48 -3.68 10.24 -5.31
C PHE A 48 -4.76 10.62 -4.29
N ARG A 49 -5.02 11.91 -4.10
CA ARG A 49 -6.09 12.42 -3.24
C ARG A 49 -7.48 11.97 -3.74
N GLU A 50 -7.74 12.11 -5.03
CA GLU A 50 -8.99 11.65 -5.64
C GLU A 50 -9.20 10.14 -5.45
N ILE A 51 -8.14 9.34 -5.62
CA ILE A 51 -8.17 7.90 -5.37
C ILE A 51 -8.47 7.61 -3.90
N CYS A 52 -7.86 8.34 -2.95
CA CYS A 52 -8.16 8.17 -1.53
C CYS A 52 -9.64 8.44 -1.23
N ASP A 53 -10.18 9.55 -1.74
CA ASP A 53 -11.59 9.92 -1.54
C ASP A 53 -12.55 8.89 -2.14
N PHE A 54 -12.31 8.47 -3.38
CA PHE A 54 -13.09 7.43 -4.04
C PHE A 54 -13.03 6.09 -3.27
N SER A 55 -11.83 5.70 -2.84
CA SER A 55 -11.61 4.46 -2.09
C SER A 55 -12.43 4.44 -0.80
N ARG A 56 -12.49 5.56 -0.07
CA ARG A 56 -13.35 5.67 1.13
C ARG A 56 -14.81 5.45 0.80
N GLY A 57 -15.31 6.02 -0.30
CA GLY A 57 -16.70 5.82 -0.75
C GLY A 57 -17.04 4.38 -1.13
N ARG A 58 -16.04 3.57 -1.50
CA ARG A 58 -16.20 2.15 -1.88
C ARG A 58 -15.90 1.17 -0.76
N TYR A 59 -15.18 1.59 0.27
CA TYR A 59 -14.53 0.70 1.23
C TYR A 59 -15.48 -0.30 1.91
N ASP A 60 -16.64 0.13 2.39
CA ASP A 60 -17.57 -0.79 3.07
C ASP A 60 -18.14 -1.87 2.15
N THR A 61 -18.28 -1.56 0.84
CA THR A 61 -18.71 -2.55 -0.15
C THR A 61 -17.56 -3.51 -0.47
N ASP A 62 -16.39 -2.96 -0.77
CA ASP A 62 -15.27 -3.73 -1.30
C ASP A 62 -14.55 -4.56 -0.23
N ARG A 63 -14.60 -4.14 1.04
CA ARG A 63 -14.03 -4.90 2.17
C ARG A 63 -14.82 -6.14 2.54
N ALA A 64 -16.03 -6.35 1.99
CA ALA A 64 -16.90 -7.46 2.37
C ALA A 64 -16.25 -8.85 2.20
N THR A 65 -15.26 -8.97 1.30
CA THR A 65 -14.48 -10.19 1.06
C THR A 65 -13.13 -10.21 1.78
N TYR A 66 -12.84 -9.22 2.62
CA TYR A 66 -11.56 -9.06 3.32
C TYR A 66 -11.75 -9.09 4.84
N HIS A 67 -10.91 -9.87 5.53
CA HIS A 67 -10.79 -9.81 6.99
C HIS A 67 -9.82 -8.68 7.38
N VAL A 68 -10.33 -7.47 7.47
CA VAL A 68 -9.60 -6.24 7.82
C VAL A 68 -10.24 -5.52 9.00
N HIS A 69 -9.47 -4.68 9.69
CA HIS A 69 -9.89 -4.01 10.92
C HIS A 69 -10.18 -2.52 10.75
N ALA A 70 -9.67 -1.88 9.69
CA ALA A 70 -9.91 -0.48 9.47
C ALA A 70 -11.41 -0.19 9.29
N THR A 71 -11.85 0.94 9.84
CA THR A 71 -13.15 1.57 9.56
C THR A 71 -12.90 2.92 8.88
N LEU A 72 -13.92 3.54 8.31
CA LEU A 72 -13.79 4.90 7.75
C LEU A 72 -13.36 5.92 8.81
N ASP A 73 -13.75 5.73 10.07
CA ASP A 73 -13.35 6.60 11.19
C ASP A 73 -11.91 6.35 11.66
N SER A 74 -11.30 5.24 11.25
CA SER A 74 -9.92 4.90 11.63
C SER A 74 -8.88 5.77 10.93
N ALA A 75 -9.24 6.45 9.84
CA ALA A 75 -8.37 7.38 9.12
C ALA A 75 -9.16 8.65 8.74
N PRO A 76 -8.59 9.85 8.89
CA PRO A 76 -9.27 11.09 8.52
C PRO A 76 -9.56 11.14 7.01
N ALA A 77 -10.65 11.82 6.62
CA ALA A 77 -10.95 11.98 5.21
C ALA A 77 -9.90 12.88 4.53
N PRO A 78 -9.57 12.65 3.25
CA PRO A 78 -8.63 13.51 2.53
C PRO A 78 -8.99 15.00 2.60
N ALA A 79 -10.29 15.34 2.55
CA ALA A 79 -10.75 16.73 2.72
C ALA A 79 -10.28 17.40 4.02
N ASP A 80 -10.02 16.63 5.08
CA ASP A 80 -9.54 17.13 6.38
C ASP A 80 -8.00 17.22 6.47
N ILE A 81 -7.29 16.83 5.40
CA ILE A 81 -5.84 16.75 5.35
C ILE A 81 -5.33 17.66 4.24
N LEU A 82 -4.80 18.83 4.60
CA LEU A 82 -4.31 19.81 3.63
C LEU A 82 -2.94 19.44 3.02
N ASP A 83 -2.12 18.69 3.75
CA ASP A 83 -0.76 18.33 3.35
C ASP A 83 -0.73 16.96 2.67
N ASP A 84 -0.28 16.92 1.42
CA ASP A 84 -0.19 15.69 0.63
C ASP A 84 0.81 14.68 1.20
N VAL A 85 1.89 15.15 1.84
CA VAL A 85 2.84 14.27 2.54
C VAL A 85 2.17 13.64 3.75
N LYS A 86 1.34 14.41 4.48
CA LYS A 86 0.57 13.87 5.60
C LYS A 86 -0.48 12.87 5.15
N LEU A 87 -1.13 13.12 4.00
CA LEU A 87 -2.05 12.19 3.38
C LEU A 87 -1.34 10.88 3.05
N GLN A 88 -0.15 10.94 2.43
CA GLN A 88 0.69 9.77 2.19
C GLN A 88 1.03 9.04 3.48
N ASP A 89 1.45 9.74 4.53
CA ASP A 89 1.80 9.10 5.80
C ASP A 89 0.62 8.32 6.41
N LEU A 90 -0.61 8.80 6.26
CA LEU A 90 -1.81 8.17 6.83
C LEU A 90 -2.41 7.07 5.95
N TYR A 91 -2.24 7.15 4.62
CA TYR A 91 -2.85 6.22 3.67
C TYR A 91 -1.88 5.23 3.06
N LEU A 92 -0.59 5.54 3.01
CA LEU A 92 0.45 4.68 2.49
C LEU A 92 1.58 4.44 3.50
N GLU A 93 1.78 5.28 4.50
CA GLU A 93 3.03 5.39 5.25
C GLU A 93 4.25 5.53 4.32
N ARG A 94 5.41 5.87 4.86
CA ARG A 94 6.62 6.01 4.06
C ARG A 94 7.77 5.27 4.70
N TRP A 95 8.70 4.86 3.87
CA TRP A 95 9.82 4.03 4.27
C TRP A 95 10.82 4.75 5.18
N GLU A 96 10.78 6.08 5.18
CA GLU A 96 11.51 6.99 6.06
C GLU A 96 10.89 7.03 7.47
N THR A 97 9.60 6.73 7.59
CA THR A 97 8.85 6.77 8.87
C THR A 97 8.53 5.36 9.41
N VAL A 98 8.57 4.33 8.56
CA VAL A 98 8.34 2.94 8.93
C VAL A 98 9.64 2.26 9.37
N THR A 99 9.62 1.67 10.57
CA THR A 99 10.69 0.81 11.07
C THR A 99 10.39 -0.67 10.81
N HIS A 100 11.42 -1.50 10.75
CA HIS A 100 11.28 -2.95 10.58
C HIS A 100 10.50 -3.61 11.73
N GLU A 101 10.60 -3.05 12.93
CA GLU A 101 9.94 -3.55 14.14
C GLU A 101 8.43 -3.30 14.12
N ARG A 102 7.99 -2.19 13.52
CA ARG A 102 6.58 -1.81 13.42
C ARG A 102 5.93 -2.33 12.14
N GLY A 103 6.62 -2.20 11.01
CA GLY A 103 6.04 -2.40 9.69
C GLY A 103 4.98 -1.35 9.35
N PHE A 104 4.22 -1.62 8.30
CA PHE A 104 3.10 -0.78 7.87
C PHE A 104 1.84 -1.15 8.64
N VAL A 105 1.29 -0.21 9.40
CA VAL A 105 0.15 -0.45 10.29
C VAL A 105 -0.93 0.63 10.21
N GLU A 106 -0.75 1.67 9.39
CA GLU A 106 -1.77 2.72 9.29
C GLU A 106 -3.05 2.19 8.62
N PRO A 107 -4.23 2.49 9.19
CA PRO A 107 -5.50 1.94 8.72
C PRO A 107 -5.87 2.40 7.31
N GLY A 108 -5.41 3.59 6.87
CA GLY A 108 -5.65 4.09 5.52
C GLY A 108 -5.10 3.16 4.43
N ARG A 109 -4.02 2.42 4.70
CA ARG A 109 -3.49 1.41 3.78
C ARG A 109 -4.48 0.30 3.48
N GLN A 110 -5.26 -0.13 4.49
CA GLN A 110 -6.28 -1.17 4.30
C GLN A 110 -7.44 -0.67 3.45
N ILE A 111 -7.81 0.61 3.60
CA ILE A 111 -8.84 1.26 2.78
C ILE A 111 -8.44 1.23 1.31
N LEU A 112 -7.21 1.64 0.98
CA LEU A 112 -6.69 1.58 -0.38
C LEU A 112 -6.57 0.15 -0.89
N HIS A 113 -5.99 -0.74 -0.08
CA HIS A 113 -5.74 -2.13 -0.49
C HIS A 113 -7.02 -2.87 -0.90
N CYS A 114 -8.11 -2.73 -0.12
CA CYS A 114 -9.34 -3.46 -0.38
C CYS A 114 -10.08 -2.95 -1.63
N THR A 115 -9.84 -1.70 -2.02
CA THR A 115 -10.62 -1.01 -3.07
C THR A 115 -9.91 -0.99 -4.43
N PHE A 116 -8.78 -1.70 -4.56
CA PHE A 116 -8.00 -1.78 -5.80
C PHE A 116 -8.86 -2.13 -7.02
N GLY A 117 -9.82 -3.06 -6.86
CA GLY A 117 -10.72 -3.49 -7.92
C GLY A 117 -11.54 -2.32 -8.44
N SER A 118 -12.27 -1.63 -7.55
CA SER A 118 -13.09 -0.47 -7.90
C SER A 118 -12.27 0.64 -8.55
N VAL A 119 -11.07 0.94 -8.02
CA VAL A 119 -10.20 2.00 -8.58
C VAL A 119 -9.74 1.64 -10.00
N LEU A 120 -9.25 0.41 -10.21
CA LEU A 120 -8.72 -0.01 -11.50
C LEU A 120 -9.79 -0.21 -12.58
N THR A 121 -11.03 -0.47 -12.18
CA THR A 121 -12.19 -0.58 -13.09
C THR A 121 -12.95 0.73 -13.28
N HIS A 122 -12.62 1.79 -12.54
CA HIS A 122 -13.25 3.09 -12.70
C HIS A 122 -12.82 3.72 -14.04
N ASP A 123 -13.78 4.29 -14.77
CA ASP A 123 -13.58 4.80 -16.15
C ASP A 123 -12.50 5.90 -16.23
N HIS A 124 -12.35 6.68 -15.17
CA HIS A 124 -11.32 7.73 -15.08
C HIS A 124 -10.06 7.30 -14.30
N LEU A 125 -10.20 6.94 -13.01
CA LEU A 125 -9.06 6.65 -12.11
C LEU A 125 -8.15 5.52 -12.60
N GLY A 126 -8.72 4.44 -13.12
CA GLY A 126 -7.94 3.30 -13.61
C GLY A 126 -7.02 3.70 -14.78
N PRO A 127 -7.55 4.32 -15.84
CA PRO A 127 -6.72 4.90 -16.91
C PRO A 127 -5.74 5.98 -16.43
N ALA A 128 -6.14 6.90 -15.56
CA ALA A 128 -5.29 7.97 -15.04
C ALA A 128 -4.08 7.41 -14.27
N LEU A 129 -4.29 6.46 -13.35
CA LEU A 129 -3.21 5.79 -12.63
C LEU A 129 -2.27 5.06 -13.59
N LYS A 130 -2.80 4.34 -14.57
CA LYS A 130 -1.97 3.66 -15.59
C LYS A 130 -1.15 4.64 -16.40
N GLN A 131 -1.69 5.81 -16.73
CA GLN A 131 -0.96 6.84 -17.45
C GLN A 131 0.16 7.42 -16.59
N CYS A 132 -0.14 7.80 -15.34
CA CYS A 132 0.85 8.27 -14.37
C CYS A 132 2.04 7.30 -14.24
N LEU A 133 1.78 5.99 -14.14
CA LEU A 133 2.83 4.97 -14.07
C LEU A 133 3.66 4.86 -15.37
N ARG A 134 3.03 5.02 -16.54
CA ARG A 134 3.74 4.93 -17.84
C ARG A 134 4.65 6.13 -18.07
N GLU A 135 4.23 7.30 -17.62
CA GLU A 135 5.01 8.55 -17.71
C GLU A 135 6.15 8.56 -16.69
N ASN A 136 5.97 7.90 -15.53
CA ASN A 136 6.92 7.90 -14.41
C ASN A 136 7.52 6.50 -14.12
N GLN A 137 7.98 5.80 -15.17
CA GLN A 137 8.54 4.44 -15.04
C GLN A 137 9.79 4.39 -14.16
N GLY A 138 10.62 5.44 -14.16
CA GLY A 138 11.80 5.55 -13.31
C GLY A 138 11.42 5.53 -11.83
N THR A 139 10.55 6.46 -11.42
CA THR A 139 9.99 6.54 -10.07
C THR A 139 9.34 5.21 -9.66
N TYR A 140 8.57 4.58 -10.56
CA TYR A 140 7.95 3.30 -10.24
C TYR A 140 8.97 2.18 -9.99
N ALA A 141 10.03 2.11 -10.80
CA ALA A 141 11.10 1.12 -10.61
C ALA A 141 11.83 1.34 -9.28
N GLU A 142 12.14 2.60 -8.94
CA GLU A 142 12.80 2.97 -7.67
C GLU A 142 11.95 2.62 -6.46
N VAL A 143 10.67 2.97 -6.47
CA VAL A 143 9.69 2.65 -5.43
C VAL A 143 9.61 1.13 -5.20
N LEU A 144 9.49 0.34 -6.28
CA LEU A 144 9.44 -1.12 -6.18
C LEU A 144 10.76 -1.71 -5.67
N ALA A 145 11.90 -1.19 -6.14
CA ALA A 145 13.21 -1.65 -5.73
C ALA A 145 13.45 -1.40 -4.24
N GLU A 146 13.09 -0.21 -3.73
CA GLU A 146 13.18 0.07 -2.30
C GLU A 146 12.25 -0.85 -1.50
N HIS A 147 10.97 -0.93 -1.91
CA HIS A 147 9.97 -1.69 -1.17
C HIS A 147 10.33 -3.17 -1.05
N PHE A 148 10.65 -3.82 -2.18
CA PHE A 148 11.04 -5.22 -2.17
C PHE A 148 12.45 -5.46 -1.64
N GLY A 149 13.37 -4.52 -1.83
CA GLY A 149 14.71 -4.59 -1.23
C GLY A 149 14.65 -4.67 0.29
N LYS A 150 13.84 -3.83 0.93
CA LYS A 150 13.64 -3.85 2.39
C LYS A 150 12.92 -5.12 2.86
N HIS A 151 11.94 -5.61 2.11
CA HIS A 151 11.29 -6.89 2.39
C HIS A 151 12.28 -8.06 2.36
N LEU A 152 13.10 -8.14 1.31
CA LEU A 152 14.10 -9.20 1.15
C LEU A 152 15.16 -9.13 2.23
N LYS A 153 15.64 -7.92 2.58
CA LYS A 153 16.61 -7.73 3.67
C LYS A 153 16.05 -8.19 5.03
N ALA A 154 14.77 -7.95 5.29
CA ALA A 154 14.11 -8.36 6.52
C ALA A 154 13.89 -9.89 6.62
N LEU A 155 14.00 -10.61 5.51
CA LEU A 155 13.88 -12.07 5.40
C LEU A 155 15.23 -12.81 5.50
N GLN A 156 16.34 -12.08 5.67
CA GLN A 156 17.69 -12.62 5.88
C GLN A 156 17.99 -12.77 7.37
#